data_AF-A0A4R4ZSB7-F1
#
_entry.id   AF-A0A4R4ZSB7-F1
#
_cell.length_a   1.000
_cell.length_b   1.000
_cell.length_c   1.000
_cell.angle_alpha   90.00
_cell.angle_beta   90.00
_cell.angle_gamma   90.00
#
_symmetry.space_group_name_H-M   'P 1'
#
loop_
_entity.id
_entity.type
_entity.pdbx_description
1 polymer ?
#
loop_
_entity_poly.entity_id
_entity_poly.type
_entity_poly.pdbx_seq_one_letter_code
_entity_poly.pdbx_strand_id
1 'polypeptide(L)'
;MDVALFQVDQPGSSPRRRRLTQLAVVPDAADLFARLCQRSALPLLSRVDPYADLALTSAEMEQLLAELSTELGAATSDGERELLAAVLALAERCALGEGLELHLQGD
;
A
#
# COMPACT_ATOMS: atom_id res chain seq x y z
N MET A 1 7.84 -8.06 -2.80
CA MET A 1 7.04 -6.83 -3.00
C MET A 1 6.77 -6.18 -1.65
N ASP A 2 7.26 -4.97 -1.39
CA ASP A 2 7.14 -4.34 -0.07
C ASP A 2 6.12 -3.20 -0.08
N VAL A 3 5.48 -2.93 1.06
CA VAL A 3 4.56 -1.79 1.20
C VAL A 3 5.19 -0.70 2.04
N ALA A 4 5.50 0.42 1.42
CA ALA A 4 6.19 1.54 2.07
C ALA A 4 5.32 2.80 2.10
N LEU A 5 5.26 3.46 3.25
CA LEU A 5 4.61 4.75 3.41
C LEU A 5 5.64 5.86 3.24
N PHE A 6 5.38 6.79 2.33
CA PHE A 6 6.22 7.94 2.05
C PHE A 6 5.50 9.24 2.38
N GLN A 7 6.25 10.20 2.91
CA GLN A 7 5.86 11.60 2.94
C GLN A 7 6.40 12.30 1.69
N VAL A 8 5.52 13.00 1.00
CA VAL A 8 5.80 13.76 -0.20
C VAL A 8 5.89 15.23 0.17
N ASP A 9 7.11 15.74 0.17
CA ASP A 9 7.36 17.16 0.33
C ASP A 9 7.56 17.79 -1.06
N GLN A 10 6.70 18.74 -1.40
CA GLN A 10 6.84 19.54 -2.61
C GLN A 10 6.87 21.03 -2.23
N PRO A 11 8.07 21.60 -2.00
CA PRO A 11 8.20 23.02 -1.71
C PRO A 11 7.95 23.83 -3.00
N GLY A 12 6.73 24.37 -3.12
CA GLY A 12 6.27 25.19 -4.24
C GLY A 12 5.65 24.38 -5.39
N SER A 13 5.11 25.06 -6.42
CA SER A 13 4.39 24.42 -7.53
C SER A 13 5.27 23.72 -8.57
N SER A 14 6.59 23.65 -8.37
CA SER A 14 7.53 23.10 -9.36
C SER A 14 7.75 21.59 -9.15
N PRO A 15 7.45 20.72 -10.14
CA PRO A 15 7.57 19.27 -10.00
C PRO A 15 9.02 18.76 -9.83
N ARG A 16 10.03 19.60 -10.12
CA ARG A 16 11.46 19.26 -10.00
C ARG A 16 11.98 19.12 -8.56
N ARG A 17 11.17 19.42 -7.53
CA ARG A 17 11.60 19.39 -6.12
C ARG A 17 10.84 18.40 -5.25
N ARG A 18 10.06 17.50 -5.84
CA ARG A 18 9.38 16.43 -5.10
C ARG A 18 10.41 15.58 -4.36
N ARG A 19 10.31 15.53 -3.03
CA ARG A 19 11.12 14.67 -2.18
C ARG A 19 10.21 13.64 -1.52
N LEU A 20 10.61 12.38 -1.62
CA LEU A 20 9.96 11.25 -0.93
C LEU A 20 10.80 10.91 0.29
N THR A 21 10.18 10.94 1.47
CA THR A 21 10.79 10.50 2.72
C THR A 21 10.06 9.27 3.21
N GLN A 22 10.75 8.14 3.27
CA GLN A 22 10.16 6.90 3.78
C GLN A 22 9.88 7.05 5.28
N LEU A 23 8.62 6.88 5.66
CA LEU A 23 8.17 6.95 7.05
C LEU A 23 8.04 5.57 7.69
N ALA A 24 7.61 4.58 6.92
CA ALA A 24 7.42 3.21 7.38
C ALA A 24 7.47 2.23 6.21
N VAL A 25 7.76 0.96 6.50
CA VAL A 25 7.70 -0.13 5.53
C VAL A 25 7.21 -1.41 6.20
N VAL A 26 6.39 -2.15 5.47
CA VAL A 26 5.94 -3.50 5.79
C VAL A 26 6.52 -4.41 4.71
N PRO A 27 7.55 -5.22 5.04
CA PRO A 27 8.14 -6.14 4.09
C PRO A 27 7.24 -7.36 3.87
N ASP A 28 7.07 -7.80 2.62
CA ASP A 28 6.35 -9.03 2.28
C ASP A 28 7.35 -10.20 2.15
N ALA A 29 7.98 -10.58 3.27
CA ALA A 29 9.07 -11.55 3.26
C ALA A 29 8.69 -12.95 2.75
N ALA A 30 7.40 -13.26 2.59
CA ALA A 30 6.90 -14.56 2.17
C ALA A 30 6.03 -14.50 0.89
N ASP A 31 6.05 -13.38 0.16
CA ASP A 31 5.23 -13.13 -1.03
C ASP A 31 3.73 -13.35 -0.80
N LEU A 32 3.26 -13.18 0.44
CA LEU A 32 1.87 -13.41 0.82
C LEU A 32 1.00 -12.29 0.26
N PHE A 33 1.46 -11.04 0.36
CA PHE A 33 0.75 -9.90 -0.20
C PHE A 33 0.78 -9.93 -1.73
N ALA A 34 1.91 -10.29 -2.34
CA ALA A 34 2.03 -10.44 -3.79
C ALA A 34 1.06 -11.50 -4.34
N ARG A 35 0.99 -12.67 -3.70
CA ARG A 35 0.03 -13.73 -4.08
C ARG A 35 -1.42 -13.30 -3.85
N LEU A 36 -1.67 -12.50 -2.81
CA LEU A 36 -3.00 -11.97 -2.51
C LEU A 36 -3.46 -11.01 -3.60
N CYS A 37 -2.64 -10.04 -3.99
CA CYS A 37 -2.94 -9.13 -5.10
C CYS A 37 -3.19 -9.88 -6.41
N GLN A 38 -2.39 -10.90 -6.71
CA GLN A 38 -2.56 -11.71 -7.93
C GLN A 38 -3.86 -12.53 -7.96
N ARG A 39 -4.32 -13.03 -6.80
CA ARG A 39 -5.59 -13.81 -6.73
C ARG A 39 -6.82 -12.94 -6.54
N SER A 40 -6.65 -11.71 -6.07
CA SER A 40 -7.77 -10.81 -5.81
C SER A 40 -8.35 -10.30 -7.13
N ALA A 41 -9.67 -10.35 -7.25
CA ALA A 41 -10.40 -9.77 -8.38
C ALA A 41 -10.85 -8.32 -8.08
N LEU A 42 -10.36 -7.74 -6.97
CA LEU A 42 -10.77 -6.42 -6.53
C LEU A 42 -10.09 -5.32 -7.38
N PRO A 43 -10.79 -4.20 -7.68
CA PRO A 43 -10.35 -3.27 -8.72
C PRO A 43 -9.01 -2.58 -8.44
N LEU A 44 -8.63 -2.35 -7.18
CA LEU A 44 -7.35 -1.72 -6.84
C LEU A 44 -6.27 -2.78 -6.67
N LEU A 45 -6.55 -3.86 -5.94
CA LEU A 45 -5.60 -4.94 -5.70
C LEU A 45 -5.20 -5.67 -6.99
N SER A 46 -6.11 -5.84 -7.95
CA SER A 46 -5.81 -6.43 -9.26
C SER A 46 -4.95 -5.54 -10.16
N ARG A 47 -4.80 -4.25 -9.83
CA ARG A 47 -3.90 -3.32 -10.54
C ARG A 47 -2.48 -3.34 -9.97
N VAL A 48 -2.29 -3.96 -8.81
CA VAL A 48 -0.97 -4.12 -8.20
C VAL A 48 -0.20 -5.15 -9.02
N ASP A 49 0.91 -4.70 -9.61
CA ASP A 49 1.83 -5.57 -10.32
C ASP A 49 2.98 -5.94 -9.35
N PRO A 50 3.23 -7.23 -9.07
CA PRO A 50 4.32 -7.64 -8.18
C PRO A 50 5.72 -7.25 -8.68
N TYR A 51 5.88 -6.89 -9.96
CA TYR A 51 7.15 -6.48 -10.57
C TYR A 51 7.22 -4.98 -10.89
N ALA A 52 6.19 -4.20 -10.56
CA ALA A 52 6.18 -2.77 -10.80
C ALA A 52 5.74 -1.98 -9.58
N ASP A 53 6.36 -0.82 -9.39
CA ASP A 53 5.99 0.07 -8.31
C ASP A 53 4.63 0.73 -8.57
N LEU A 54 3.73 0.65 -7.60
CA LEU A 54 2.45 1.36 -7.61
C LEU A 54 2.41 2.35 -6.44
N ALA A 55 2.38 3.65 -6.76
CA ALA A 55 2.16 4.70 -5.78
C ALA A 55 0.68 5.06 -5.70
N LEU A 56 0.12 4.99 -4.51
CA LEU A 56 -1.26 5.35 -4.19
C LEU A 56 -1.29 6.60 -3.32
N THR A 57 -2.25 7.46 -3.59
CA THR A 57 -2.48 8.70 -2.83
C THR A 57 -3.60 8.51 -1.81
N SER A 58 -3.80 9.48 -0.92
CA SER A 58 -4.92 9.50 0.03
C SER A 58 -6.30 9.31 -0.63
N ALA A 59 -6.47 9.73 -1.89
CA ALA A 59 -7.71 9.56 -2.64
C ALA A 59 -8.05 8.08 -2.94
N GLU A 60 -7.04 7.23 -3.03
CA GLU A 60 -7.21 5.79 -3.31
C GLU A 60 -7.30 4.96 -2.02
N MET A 61 -6.99 5.56 -0.86
CA MET A 61 -6.92 4.84 0.41
C MET A 61 -8.29 4.33 0.87
N GLU A 62 -9.38 5.08 0.66
CA GLU A 62 -10.72 4.62 1.04
C GLU A 62 -11.08 3.31 0.33
N GLN A 63 -10.78 3.23 -0.97
CA GLN A 63 -10.98 2.02 -1.75
C GLN A 63 -10.04 0.89 -1.29
N LEU A 64 -8.75 1.18 -1.12
CA LEU A 64 -7.78 0.19 -0.64
C LEU A 64 -8.18 -0.40 0.72
N LEU A 65 -8.62 0.43 1.68
CA LEU A 65 -9.03 -0.01 3.01
C LEU A 65 -10.23 -0.95 2.97
N ALA A 66 -11.22 -0.67 2.12
CA ALA A 66 -12.37 -1.54 1.92
C ALA A 66 -11.98 -2.89 1.31
N GLU A 67 -11.09 -2.87 0.31
CA GLU A 67 -10.56 -4.07 -0.35
C GLU A 67 -9.73 -4.93 0.63
N LEU A 68 -8.79 -4.32 1.36
CA LEU A 68 -7.97 -5.01 2.36
C LEU A 68 -8.80 -5.58 3.52
N SER A 69 -9.86 -4.87 3.96
CA SER A 69 -10.76 -5.37 5.01
C SER A 69 -11.53 -6.61 4.55
N THR A 70 -11.92 -6.65 3.26
CA THR A 70 -12.58 -7.81 2.65
C THR A 70 -11.64 -9.01 2.62
N GLU A 71 -10.40 -8.80 2.18
CA GLU A 71 -9.36 -9.83 2.12
C GLU A 71 -8.93 -10.30 3.51
N LEU A 72 -8.89 -9.42 4.51
CA LEU A 72 -8.61 -9.77 5.91
C LEU A 72 -9.68 -10.73 6.46
N GLY A 73 -10.95 -10.51 6.12
CA GLY A 73 -12.04 -11.42 6.47
C GLY A 73 -11.94 -12.79 5.78
N ALA A 74 -11.32 -12.85 4.61
CA ALA A 74 -11.08 -14.08 3.85
C ALA A 74 -9.75 -14.77 4.20
N ALA A 75 -8.85 -14.10 4.92
CA ALA A 75 -7.53 -14.61 5.25
C ALA A 75 -7.60 -15.89 6.07
N THR A 76 -6.88 -16.91 5.60
CA THR A 76 -6.93 -18.26 6.15
C THR A 76 -5.78 -18.56 7.10
N SER A 77 -4.69 -17.81 6.98
CA SER A 77 -3.49 -17.96 7.82
C SER A 77 -3.27 -16.74 8.71
N ASP A 78 -2.66 -16.97 9.88
CA ASP A 78 -2.33 -15.89 10.81
C ASP A 78 -1.28 -14.94 10.22
N GLY A 79 -0.34 -15.45 9.43
CA GLY A 79 0.64 -14.62 8.71
C GLY A 79 0.01 -13.67 7.69
N GLU A 80 -1.00 -14.13 6.93
CA GLU A 80 -1.77 -13.24 6.03
C GLU A 80 -2.52 -12.17 6.83
N ARG A 81 -3.12 -12.52 7.97
CA ARG A 81 -3.85 -11.58 8.82
C ARG A 81 -2.94 -10.52 9.42
N GLU A 82 -1.79 -10.92 9.95
CA GLU A 82 -0.80 -10.00 10.50
C GLU A 82 -0.28 -9.03 9.43
N LEU A 83 0.02 -9.56 8.24
CA LEU A 83 0.47 -8.75 7.10
C LEU A 83 -0.61 -7.76 6.63
N LEU A 84 -1.83 -8.24 6.41
CA LEU A 84 -2.96 -7.39 6.01
C LEU A 84 -3.29 -6.33 7.06
N ALA A 85 -3.23 -6.67 8.35
CA ALA A 85 -3.42 -5.72 9.44
C ALA A 85 -2.31 -4.64 9.45
N ALA A 86 -1.06 -5.02 9.20
CA ALA A 86 0.05 -4.07 9.11
C ALA A 86 -0.10 -3.14 7.89
N VAL A 87 -0.50 -3.67 6.73
CA VAL A 87 -0.77 -2.88 5.51
C VAL A 87 -1.97 -1.95 5.72
N LEU A 88 -3.05 -2.43 6.33
CA LEU A 88 -4.21 -1.62 6.71
C LEU A 88 -3.80 -0.43 7.58
N ALA A 89 -2.99 -0.65 8.61
CA ALA A 89 -2.51 0.43 9.48
C ALA A 89 -1.68 1.48 8.72
N LEU A 90 -0.91 1.09 7.70
CA LEU A 90 -0.21 2.05 6.83
C LEU A 90 -1.18 2.83 5.92
N ALA A 91 -2.16 2.14 5.34
CA ALA A 91 -3.17 2.75 4.48
C ALA A 91 -4.06 3.74 5.27
N GLU A 92 -4.45 3.42 6.50
CA GLU A 92 -5.20 4.33 7.39
C GLU A 92 -4.39 5.59 7.69
N ARG A 93 -3.10 5.44 7.98
CA ARG A 93 -2.19 6.59 8.18
C ARG A 93 -2.10 7.44 6.93
N CYS A 94 -2.00 6.83 5.75
CA CYS A 94 -1.97 7.52 4.48
C CYS A 94 -3.29 8.25 4.18
N ALA A 95 -4.43 7.68 4.58
CA ALA A 95 -5.75 8.30 4.39
C ALA A 95 -5.91 9.58 5.24
N LEU A 96 -5.34 9.58 6.45
CA LEU A 96 -5.44 10.69 7.40
C LEU A 96 -4.38 11.78 7.17
N GLY A 97 -3.28 11.49 6.49
CA GLY A 97 -2.18 12.42 6.29
C GLY A 97 -2.21 13.11 4.93
N GLU A 98 -2.17 14.44 4.94
CA GLU A 98 -1.95 15.21 3.72
C GLU A 98 -0.51 15.03 3.21
N GLY A 99 -0.34 14.86 1.91
CA GLY A 99 0.98 14.66 1.29
C GLY A 99 1.62 13.32 1.63
N LEU A 100 0.84 12.32 2.06
CA LEU A 100 1.30 10.94 2.18
C LEU A 100 0.98 10.14 0.92
N GLU A 101 1.88 9.23 0.58
CA GLU A 101 1.67 8.25 -0.46
C GLU A 101 2.07 6.87 0.04
N LEU A 102 1.28 5.86 -0.33
CA LEU A 102 1.57 4.46 -0.08
C LEU A 102 2.13 3.84 -1.34
N HIS A 103 3.37 3.36 -1.29
CA HIS A 103 4.07 2.77 -2.42
C HIS A 103 4.13 1.26 -2.23
N LEU A 104 3.56 0.54 -3.18
CA LEU A 104 3.66 -0.90 -3.31
C LEU A 104 4.85 -1.16 -4.23
N GLN A 105 5.97 -1.55 -3.65
CA GLN A 105 7.24 -1.70 -4.35
C GLN A 105 7.39 -3.13 -4.85
N GLY A 106 7.48 -3.29 -6.17
CA GLY A 106 7.76 -4.59 -6.77
C GLY A 106 9.19 -5.04 -6.49
N ASP A 107 9.46 -6.34 -6.64
CA ASP A 107 10.84 -6.88 -6.65
C ASP A 107 11.38 -7.03 -8.08
#